data_AF-A0A8U0IHS3-F1
#
_entry.id   AF-A0A8U0IHS3-F1
#
_cell.length_a   1.000
_cell.length_b   1.000
_cell.length_c   1.000
_cell.angle_alpha   90.00
_cell.angle_beta   90.00
_cell.angle_gamma   90.00
#
_symmetry.space_group_name_H-M   'P 1'
#
loop_
_entity.id
_entity.type
_entity.pdbx_description
1 polymer ?
#
loop_
_entity_poly.entity_id
_entity_poly.type
_entity_poly.pdbx_seq_one_letter_code
_entity_poly.pdbx_strand_id
1 'polypeptide(L)'
;MANYYLAVCTNGHLIDSEKAEDVSVQQIKIDEPVTSQQVINPDYAAPYAYCPNCGGEVRTTCPDCHHHIQTEYNGPPYPGKDSIPSYCHGCGESHPWTSTVEAQKQRDGDFIDIDDSKIDGQFYPALVYEINLCYKTKADHAVLVLNRKLIESLTIDILRATNGMEAVDLWFDTENSITLPLSTLIENLKSQREEIKKYGPTLDEAFFRAVEKLKYRGDASAHSVEEHPLRGDLKEQSELATTVAKILFRLRTEAKTAHRK
;
A
#
# COMPACT_ATOMS: atom_id res chain seq x y z
N MET A 1 -42.03 7.00 -10.00
CA MET A 1 -41.02 6.12 -9.38
C MET A 1 -40.91 4.89 -10.23
N ALA A 2 -39.77 4.76 -10.89
CA ALA A 2 -39.42 3.57 -11.64
C ALA A 2 -38.28 2.88 -10.89
N ASN A 3 -38.41 1.56 -10.74
CA ASN A 3 -37.32 0.74 -10.25
C ASN A 3 -36.42 0.34 -11.41
N TYR A 4 -35.11 0.38 -11.19
CA TYR A 4 -34.10 -0.01 -12.15
C TYR A 4 -33.20 -1.08 -11.54
N TYR A 5 -32.84 -2.09 -12.34
CA TYR A 5 -31.74 -3.00 -12.02
C TYR A 5 -30.40 -2.37 -12.39
N LEU A 6 -29.39 -2.59 -11.54
CA LEU A 6 -28.06 -2.03 -11.71
C LEU A 6 -27.00 -3.14 -11.84
N ALA A 7 -25.97 -2.86 -12.64
CA ALA A 7 -24.69 -3.57 -12.56
C ALA A 7 -23.63 -2.64 -11.98
N VAL A 8 -23.02 -3.04 -10.88
CA VAL A 8 -22.07 -2.22 -10.14
C VAL A 8 -20.85 -3.07 -9.80
N CYS A 9 -19.66 -2.53 -9.98
CA CYS A 9 -18.45 -3.24 -9.57
C CYS A 9 -18.20 -3.15 -8.07
N THR A 10 -17.36 -4.03 -7.53
CA THR A 10 -17.00 -4.06 -6.10
C THR A 10 -16.39 -2.75 -5.58
N ASN A 11 -15.96 -1.83 -6.45
CA ASN A 11 -15.43 -0.51 -6.10
C ASN A 11 -16.43 0.66 -6.34
N GLY A 12 -17.69 0.36 -6.69
CA GLY A 12 -18.75 1.38 -6.77
C GLY A 12 -18.83 2.13 -8.09
N HIS A 13 -18.32 1.55 -9.17
CA HIS A 13 -18.58 2.05 -10.51
C HIS A 13 -19.84 1.41 -11.09
N LEU A 14 -20.81 2.25 -11.47
CA LEU A 14 -21.93 1.83 -12.29
C LEU A 14 -21.41 1.42 -13.68
N ILE A 15 -21.80 0.24 -14.14
CA ILE A 15 -21.47 -0.25 -15.48
C ILE A 15 -22.53 0.28 -16.42
N ASP A 16 -22.22 1.41 -17.05
CA ASP A 16 -23.07 2.06 -18.03
C ASP A 16 -22.98 1.37 -19.40
N SER A 17 -24.13 1.20 -20.03
CA SER A 17 -24.31 0.57 -21.33
C SER A 17 -24.01 1.49 -22.52
N GLU A 18 -23.94 2.81 -22.32
CA GLU A 18 -23.81 3.75 -23.45
C GLU A 18 -22.38 3.89 -24.02
N LYS A 19 -21.34 3.34 -23.37
CA LYS A 19 -19.95 3.42 -23.85
C LYS A 19 -19.46 2.19 -24.63
N ALA A 20 -20.29 1.17 -24.81
CA ALA A 20 -19.99 0.05 -25.68
C ALA A 20 -20.60 0.31 -27.05
N GLU A 21 -19.80 0.82 -28.01
CA GLU A 21 -20.24 1.09 -29.38
C GLU A 21 -20.74 -0.16 -30.16
N ASP A 22 -20.83 -1.35 -29.54
CA ASP A 22 -21.18 -2.58 -30.25
C ASP A 22 -22.05 -3.60 -29.51
N VAL A 23 -22.67 -3.27 -28.37
CA VAL A 23 -23.67 -4.18 -27.75
C VAL A 23 -24.81 -3.39 -27.13
N SER A 24 -26.02 -3.61 -27.62
CA SER A 24 -27.27 -3.03 -27.12
C SER A 24 -27.57 -3.52 -25.70
N VAL A 25 -27.04 -2.85 -24.70
CA VAL A 25 -27.47 -3.01 -23.31
C VAL A 25 -28.34 -1.80 -22.98
N GLN A 26 -29.55 -2.03 -22.48
CA GLN A 26 -30.44 -0.97 -22.02
C GLN A 26 -30.74 -1.26 -20.55
N GLN A 27 -30.60 -0.26 -19.67
CA GLN A 27 -31.08 -0.40 -18.30
C GLN A 27 -32.59 -0.66 -18.32
N ILE A 28 -33.02 -1.73 -17.66
CA ILE A 28 -34.41 -2.22 -17.74
C ILE A 28 -35.24 -1.60 -16.63
N LYS A 29 -36.30 -0.89 -17.02
CA LYS A 29 -37.35 -0.39 -16.12
C LYS A 29 -38.31 -1.53 -15.79
N ILE A 30 -38.61 -1.74 -14.51
CA ILE A 30 -39.34 -2.92 -14.03
C ILE A 30 -40.82 -2.99 -14.51
N ASP A 31 -41.42 -1.87 -14.96
CA ASP A 31 -42.89 -1.76 -15.16
C ASP A 31 -43.38 -1.50 -16.61
N GLU A 32 -42.57 -1.72 -17.66
CA GLU A 32 -43.03 -1.52 -19.05
C GLU A 32 -43.66 -2.78 -19.68
N PRO A 33 -44.77 -2.65 -20.45
CA PRO A 33 -45.40 -3.80 -21.11
C PRO A 33 -44.49 -4.32 -22.23
N VAL A 34 -43.96 -5.52 -22.03
CA VAL A 34 -43.10 -6.22 -22.99
C VAL A 34 -43.92 -6.65 -24.20
N THR A 35 -43.78 -5.93 -25.31
CA THR A 35 -44.28 -6.40 -26.60
C THR A 35 -43.54 -7.66 -27.00
N SER A 36 -44.32 -8.71 -27.25
CA SER A 36 -43.94 -10.09 -27.50
C SER A 36 -42.76 -10.25 -28.48
N GLN A 37 -41.55 -10.44 -27.93
CA GLN A 37 -40.47 -11.31 -28.43
C GLN A 37 -39.20 -11.26 -27.59
N GLN A 38 -39.12 -10.42 -26.54
CA GLN A 38 -38.08 -10.53 -25.53
C GLN A 38 -38.57 -11.42 -24.38
N VAL A 39 -38.07 -12.65 -24.34
CA VAL A 39 -38.09 -13.46 -23.12
C VAL A 39 -37.38 -12.63 -22.07
N ILE A 40 -38.12 -12.11 -21.10
CA ILE A 40 -37.57 -11.41 -19.94
C ILE A 40 -36.89 -12.46 -19.09
N ASN A 41 -35.65 -12.80 -19.45
CA ASN A 41 -34.76 -13.45 -18.50
C ASN A 41 -34.21 -12.31 -17.62
N PRO A 42 -34.47 -12.31 -16.29
CA PRO A 42 -33.97 -11.27 -15.39
C PRO A 42 -32.44 -11.25 -15.26
N ASP A 43 -31.75 -12.13 -15.96
CA ASP A 43 -30.31 -12.10 -16.19
C ASP A 43 -29.94 -10.90 -17.06
N TYR A 44 -29.92 -9.72 -16.44
CA TYR A 44 -29.14 -8.59 -16.91
C TYR A 44 -27.69 -9.08 -17.08
N ALA A 45 -27.31 -9.47 -18.29
CA ALA A 45 -25.95 -9.85 -18.60
C ALA A 45 -25.12 -8.57 -18.60
N ALA A 46 -24.42 -8.30 -17.50
CA ALA A 46 -23.39 -7.28 -17.50
C ALA A 46 -22.42 -7.61 -18.66
N PRO A 47 -22.12 -6.65 -19.55
CA PRO A 47 -21.30 -6.91 -20.74
C PRO A 47 -19.88 -7.37 -20.39
N TYR A 48 -19.45 -7.15 -19.13
CA TYR A 48 -18.14 -7.50 -18.63
C TYR A 48 -18.26 -8.17 -17.26
N ALA A 49 -17.48 -9.22 -17.04
CA ALA A 49 -17.29 -9.81 -15.71
C ALA A 49 -16.49 -8.89 -14.76
N TYR A 50 -15.69 -7.97 -15.32
CA TYR A 50 -14.84 -7.04 -14.58
C TYR A 50 -14.98 -5.61 -15.12
N CYS A 51 -14.89 -4.63 -14.23
CA CYS A 51 -15.03 -3.22 -14.56
C CYS A 51 -13.87 -2.73 -15.43
N PRO A 52 -14.13 -2.14 -16.62
CA PRO A 52 -13.06 -1.65 -17.49
C PRO A 52 -12.26 -0.48 -16.87
N ASN A 53 -12.83 0.25 -15.90
CA ASN A 53 -12.15 1.38 -15.26
C ASN A 53 -11.21 0.97 -14.12
N CYS A 54 -11.50 -0.12 -13.40
CA CYS A 54 -10.77 -0.46 -12.17
C CYS A 54 -10.50 -1.95 -11.94
N GLY A 55 -10.91 -2.84 -12.85
CA GLY A 55 -10.74 -4.29 -12.73
C GLY A 55 -11.59 -4.96 -11.65
N GLY A 56 -12.45 -4.22 -10.94
CA GLY A 56 -13.32 -4.79 -9.90
C GLY A 56 -14.39 -5.68 -10.51
N GLU A 57 -14.70 -6.80 -9.86
CA GLU A 57 -15.72 -7.74 -10.30
C GLU A 57 -17.08 -7.04 -10.40
N VAL A 58 -17.77 -7.24 -11.52
CA VAL A 58 -19.09 -6.66 -11.77
C VAL A 58 -20.16 -7.56 -11.16
N ARG A 59 -21.08 -6.96 -10.42
CA ARG A 59 -22.18 -7.66 -9.77
C ARG A 59 -23.52 -7.04 -10.15
N THR A 60 -24.50 -7.90 -10.38
CA THR A 60 -25.91 -7.56 -10.62
C THR A 60 -26.80 -8.01 -9.46
N THR A 61 -26.23 -8.79 -8.54
CA THR A 61 -26.89 -9.32 -7.35
C THR A 61 -26.02 -9.11 -6.12
N CYS A 62 -26.68 -9.04 -4.95
CA CYS A 62 -26.04 -9.02 -3.66
C CYS A 62 -25.23 -10.31 -3.45
N PRO A 63 -23.96 -10.24 -2.99
CA PRO A 63 -23.17 -11.44 -2.73
C PRO A 63 -23.72 -12.29 -1.58
N ASP A 64 -24.44 -11.70 -0.63
CA ASP A 64 -24.90 -12.39 0.60
C ASP A 64 -26.24 -13.09 0.42
N CYS A 65 -27.19 -12.46 -0.28
CA CYS A 65 -28.55 -12.98 -0.44
C CYS A 65 -28.99 -13.18 -1.89
N HIS A 66 -28.13 -12.86 -2.86
CA HIS A 66 -28.40 -12.94 -4.30
C HIS A 66 -29.59 -12.11 -4.81
N HIS A 67 -30.17 -11.25 -3.97
CA HIS A 67 -31.19 -10.30 -4.39
C HIS A 67 -30.59 -9.31 -5.41
N HIS A 68 -31.35 -8.99 -6.46
CA HIS A 68 -30.88 -8.07 -7.50
C HIS A 68 -30.60 -6.69 -6.94
N ILE A 69 -29.51 -6.08 -7.43
CA ILE A 69 -29.17 -4.70 -7.08
C ILE A 69 -30.15 -3.79 -7.82
N GLN A 70 -30.90 -3.01 -7.07
CA GLN A 70 -31.95 -2.14 -7.59
C GLN A 70 -31.93 -0.78 -6.92
N THR A 71 -32.47 0.23 -7.61
CA THR A 71 -32.62 1.58 -7.08
C THR A 71 -33.95 2.19 -7.53
N GLU A 72 -34.56 2.98 -6.65
CA GLU A 72 -35.72 3.81 -6.97
C GLU A 72 -35.23 5.14 -7.54
N TYR A 73 -35.58 5.44 -8.79
CA TYR A 73 -35.08 6.63 -9.47
C TYR A 73 -36.20 7.40 -10.19
N ASN A 74 -36.14 8.74 -10.09
CA ASN A 74 -37.08 9.68 -10.70
C ASN A 74 -36.39 10.78 -11.54
N GLY A 75 -35.09 10.64 -11.81
CA GLY A 75 -34.33 11.63 -12.58
C GLY A 75 -34.29 11.35 -14.09
N PRO A 76 -33.55 12.15 -14.88
CA PRO A 76 -33.39 11.98 -16.32
C PRO A 76 -32.66 10.67 -16.67
N PRO A 77 -32.79 10.18 -17.92
CA PRO A 77 -33.45 8.91 -18.31
C PRO A 77 -32.98 7.64 -17.58
N TYR A 78 -31.81 7.66 -16.95
CA TYR A 78 -31.14 6.53 -16.30
C TYR A 78 -30.47 6.94 -14.98
N PRO A 79 -30.49 6.10 -13.93
CA PRO A 79 -29.74 6.32 -12.69
C PRO A 79 -28.23 6.51 -12.93
N GLY A 80 -27.64 7.48 -12.25
CA GLY A 80 -26.21 7.76 -12.26
C GLY A 80 -25.46 7.16 -11.08
N LYS A 81 -24.18 7.53 -10.91
CA LYS A 81 -23.31 7.06 -9.81
C LYS A 81 -23.93 7.32 -8.43
N ASP A 82 -24.60 8.45 -8.25
CA ASP A 82 -25.20 8.84 -6.98
C ASP A 82 -26.47 8.03 -6.63
N SER A 83 -26.94 7.21 -7.56
CA SER A 83 -28.11 6.33 -7.39
C SER A 83 -27.73 4.90 -7.00
N ILE A 84 -26.43 4.60 -6.82
CA ILE A 84 -25.95 3.30 -6.39
C ILE A 84 -26.32 3.11 -4.90
N PRO A 85 -27.10 2.07 -4.54
CA PRO A 85 -27.52 1.85 -3.17
C PRO A 85 -26.33 1.45 -2.28
N SER A 86 -26.32 1.95 -1.05
CA SER A 86 -25.32 1.57 -0.06
C SER A 86 -25.61 0.21 0.60
N TYR A 87 -26.88 -0.17 0.67
CA TYR A 87 -27.33 -1.38 1.35
C TYR A 87 -28.25 -2.19 0.44
N CYS A 88 -28.23 -3.51 0.61
CA CYS A 88 -29.08 -4.40 -0.15
C CYS A 88 -30.54 -4.28 0.28
N HIS A 89 -31.45 -4.09 -0.69
CA HIS A 89 -32.89 -4.04 -0.43
C HIS A 89 -33.48 -5.38 0.06
N GLY A 90 -32.81 -6.51 -0.22
CA GLY A 90 -33.26 -7.85 0.17
C GLY A 90 -32.86 -8.23 1.59
N CYS A 91 -31.58 -8.11 1.94
CA CYS A 91 -31.05 -8.53 3.26
C CYS A 91 -30.65 -7.38 4.19
N GLY A 92 -30.56 -6.14 3.71
CA GLY A 92 -30.11 -4.99 4.50
C GLY A 92 -28.60 -4.86 4.69
N GLU A 93 -27.81 -5.85 4.24
CA GLU A 93 -26.35 -5.79 4.36
C GLU A 93 -25.72 -4.72 3.47
N SER A 94 -24.58 -4.20 3.92
CA SER A 94 -23.80 -3.21 3.18
C SER A 94 -23.26 -3.82 1.88
N HIS A 95 -23.38 -3.11 0.77
CA HIS A 95 -22.80 -3.58 -0.48
C HIS A 95 -21.27 -3.49 -0.48
N PRO A 96 -20.54 -4.30 -1.28
CA PRO A 96 -19.07 -4.32 -1.26
C PRO A 96 -18.41 -2.94 -1.47
N TRP A 97 -19.02 -2.10 -2.30
CA TRP A 97 -18.51 -0.76 -2.64
C TRP A 97 -18.75 0.29 -1.55
N THR A 98 -19.51 -0.01 -0.51
CA THR A 98 -19.61 0.86 0.67
C THR A 98 -18.53 0.58 1.69
N SER A 99 -17.70 -0.44 1.46
CA SER A 99 -16.44 -0.54 2.18
C SER A 99 -15.55 0.64 1.74
N THR A 100 -15.58 1.72 2.52
CA THR A 100 -14.63 2.81 2.35
C THR A 100 -13.21 2.27 2.57
N VAL A 101 -12.19 3.00 2.11
CA VAL A 101 -10.80 2.72 2.51
C VAL A 101 -10.68 2.67 4.05
N GLU A 102 -11.53 3.41 4.77
CA GLU A 102 -11.64 3.38 6.24
C GLU A 102 -12.31 2.09 6.77
N ALA A 103 -13.25 1.50 6.04
CA ALA A 103 -13.90 0.22 6.39
C ALA A 103 -12.94 -0.97 6.22
N GLN A 104 -11.83 -0.84 5.49
CA GLN A 104 -10.75 -1.80 5.52
C GLN A 104 -9.95 -1.69 6.81
N LYS A 105 -10.55 -2.09 7.96
CA LYS A 105 -9.97 -2.11 9.32
C LYS A 105 -8.45 -1.91 9.33
N GLN A 106 -8.01 -0.70 9.70
CA GLN A 106 -6.59 -0.34 9.74
C GLN A 106 -5.81 -1.40 10.51
N ARG A 107 -4.54 -1.62 10.15
CA ARG A 107 -3.69 -2.48 10.99
C ARG A 107 -3.50 -1.82 12.34
N ASP A 108 -3.59 -2.61 13.40
CA ASP A 108 -3.19 -2.19 14.73
C ASP A 108 -1.65 -2.18 14.83
N GLY A 109 -1.11 -1.27 15.64
CA GLY A 109 0.33 -1.15 15.89
C GLY A 109 1.10 -0.40 14.80
N ASP A 110 2.42 -0.40 14.96
CA ASP A 110 3.38 0.28 14.11
C ASP A 110 4.28 -0.72 13.38
N PHE A 111 4.76 -0.36 12.20
CA PHE A 111 5.72 -1.20 11.46
C PHE A 111 7.12 -1.09 12.08
N ILE A 112 7.50 0.11 12.50
CA ILE A 112 8.71 0.40 13.27
C ILE A 112 8.28 0.81 14.67
N ASP A 113 8.39 -0.13 15.62
CA ASP A 113 8.02 0.08 17.02
C ASP A 113 9.20 0.68 17.80
N ILE A 114 9.35 2.00 17.69
CA ILE A 114 10.36 2.81 18.38
C ILE A 114 9.68 4.03 18.97
N ASP A 115 10.00 4.34 20.23
CA ASP A 115 9.59 5.58 20.89
C ASP A 115 10.19 6.80 20.15
N ASP A 116 9.33 7.73 19.71
CA ASP A 116 9.71 8.95 18.99
C ASP A 116 10.81 9.76 19.69
N SER A 117 10.88 9.73 21.04
CA SER A 117 11.93 10.41 21.80
C SER A 117 13.34 9.83 21.58
N LYS A 118 13.44 8.63 21.00
CA LYS A 118 14.69 7.95 20.63
C LYS A 118 15.11 8.22 19.19
N ILE A 119 14.28 8.92 18.41
CA ILE A 119 14.54 9.24 17.02
C ILE A 119 15.02 10.69 16.92
N ASP A 120 16.30 10.88 16.63
CA ASP A 120 16.91 12.20 16.59
C ASP A 120 17.13 12.73 15.15
N GLY A 121 17.10 14.05 15.02
CA GLY A 121 17.24 14.74 13.73
C GLY A 121 15.90 15.15 13.13
N GLN A 122 15.96 16.12 12.21
CA GLN A 122 14.77 16.81 11.72
C GLN A 122 13.89 15.96 10.79
N PHE A 123 14.48 15.00 10.06
CA PHE A 123 13.80 14.28 8.99
C PHE A 123 13.33 12.86 9.38
N TYR A 124 13.98 12.24 10.37
CA TYR A 124 13.71 10.84 10.71
C TYR A 124 12.37 10.59 11.43
N PRO A 125 11.92 11.45 12.38
CA PRO A 125 10.61 11.26 13.00
C PRO A 125 9.47 11.28 11.97
N ALA A 126 9.55 12.21 11.00
CA ALA A 126 8.57 12.29 9.93
C ALA A 126 8.58 11.03 9.03
N LEU A 127 9.76 10.56 8.62
CA LEU A 127 9.88 9.35 7.81
C LEU A 127 9.36 8.10 8.53
N VAL A 128 9.66 7.94 9.83
CA VAL A 128 9.14 6.81 10.63
C VAL A 128 7.62 6.90 10.80
N TYR A 129 7.09 8.10 11.04
CA TYR A 129 5.65 8.34 11.06
C TYR A 129 4.99 7.95 9.73
N GLU A 130 5.55 8.35 8.59
CA GLU A 130 5.04 8.01 7.25
C GLU A 130 5.06 6.49 7.01
N ILE A 131 6.13 5.79 7.37
CA ILE A 131 6.23 4.33 7.29
C ILE A 131 5.09 3.67 8.10
N ASN A 132 4.88 4.12 9.35
CA ASN A 132 3.86 3.58 10.23
C ASN A 132 2.43 3.92 9.74
N LEU A 133 2.22 5.09 9.16
CA LEU A 133 0.95 5.46 8.54
C LEU A 133 0.64 4.58 7.32
N CYS A 134 1.61 4.34 6.44
CA CYS A 134 1.47 3.41 5.31
C CYS A 134 1.12 2.00 5.80
N TYR A 135 1.70 1.55 6.91
CA TYR A 135 1.41 0.23 7.47
C TYR A 135 -0.02 0.12 7.99
N LYS A 136 -0.49 1.11 8.75
CA LYS A 136 -1.87 1.19 9.27
C LYS A 136 -2.89 1.21 8.15
N THR A 137 -2.59 1.93 7.06
CA THR A 137 -3.45 2.08 5.88
C THR A 137 -3.28 0.96 4.84
N LYS A 138 -2.48 -0.08 5.13
CA LYS A 138 -2.24 -1.24 4.23
C LYS A 138 -1.60 -0.88 2.89
N ALA A 139 -0.85 0.22 2.84
CA ALA A 139 -0.01 0.59 1.70
C ALA A 139 1.32 -0.20 1.74
N ASP A 140 1.25 -1.52 1.57
CA ASP A 140 2.33 -2.46 1.92
C ASP A 140 3.63 -2.24 1.14
N HIS A 141 3.53 -1.99 -0.17
CA HIS A 141 4.70 -1.69 -0.98
C HIS A 141 5.36 -0.37 -0.54
N ALA A 142 4.55 0.64 -0.17
CA ALA A 142 5.08 1.91 0.31
C ALA A 142 5.85 1.73 1.63
N VAL A 143 5.35 0.90 2.55
CA VAL A 143 6.07 0.54 3.79
C VAL A 143 7.46 -0.01 3.48
N LEU A 144 7.56 -0.97 2.56
CA LEU A 144 8.81 -1.63 2.22
C LEU A 144 9.81 -0.69 1.52
N VAL A 145 9.33 0.17 0.63
CA VAL A 145 10.15 1.19 -0.06
C VAL A 145 10.65 2.26 0.90
N LEU A 146 9.78 2.79 1.77
CA LEU A 146 10.17 3.82 2.74
C LEU A 146 11.10 3.26 3.82
N ASN A 147 10.89 2.02 4.26
CA ASN A 147 11.81 1.33 5.17
C ASN A 147 13.20 1.14 4.55
N ARG A 148 13.28 0.76 3.27
CA ARG A 148 14.55 0.72 2.52
C ARG A 148 15.23 2.09 2.53
N LYS A 149 14.47 3.18 2.33
CA LYS A 149 15.00 4.55 2.36
C LYS A 149 15.51 4.97 3.74
N LEU A 150 14.84 4.55 4.80
CA LEU A 150 15.28 4.77 6.18
C LEU A 150 16.65 4.12 6.42
N ILE A 151 16.81 2.84 6.06
CA ILE A 151 18.07 2.09 6.22
C ILE A 151 19.20 2.74 5.40
N GLU A 152 18.92 3.12 4.16
CA GLU A 152 19.87 3.81 3.29
C GLU A 152 20.36 5.13 3.92
N SER A 153 19.43 5.96 4.37
CA SER A 153 19.73 7.28 4.94
C SER A 153 20.52 7.16 6.25
N LEU A 154 20.15 6.21 7.12
CA LEU A 154 20.85 5.96 8.37
C LEU A 154 22.26 5.41 8.13
N THR A 155 22.44 4.51 7.17
CA THR A 155 23.76 3.96 6.80
C THR A 155 24.69 5.08 6.31
N ILE A 156 24.21 5.97 5.45
CA ILE A 156 24.96 7.14 4.99
C ILE A 156 25.37 8.03 6.17
N ASP A 157 24.43 8.33 7.06
CA ASP A 157 24.69 9.17 8.24
C ASP A 157 25.73 8.55 9.19
N ILE A 158 25.70 7.22 9.37
CA ILE A 158 26.68 6.50 10.21
C ILE A 158 28.07 6.54 9.56
N LEU A 159 28.19 6.14 8.29
CA LEU A 159 29.48 6.14 7.58
C LEU A 159 30.12 7.54 7.56
N ARG A 160 29.30 8.57 7.34
CA ARG A 160 29.74 9.96 7.39
C ARG A 160 30.18 10.37 8.81
N ALA A 161 29.41 9.99 9.82
CA ALA A 161 29.70 10.37 11.20
C ALA A 161 30.97 9.71 11.72
N THR A 162 31.22 8.44 11.39
CA THR A 162 32.39 7.70 11.91
C THR A 162 33.68 8.04 11.19
N ASN A 163 33.62 8.35 9.89
CA ASN A 163 34.83 8.46 9.06
C ASN A 163 35.14 9.91 8.64
N GLY A 164 34.20 10.84 8.80
CA GLY A 164 34.36 12.23 8.39
C GLY A 164 34.47 12.40 6.87
N MET A 165 34.46 13.65 6.40
CA MET A 165 34.36 13.99 4.96
C MET A 165 35.56 13.52 4.11
N GLU A 166 36.68 13.13 4.73
CA GLU A 166 37.85 12.60 4.03
C GLU A 166 37.57 11.24 3.36
N ALA A 167 36.58 10.49 3.88
CA ALA A 167 36.21 9.17 3.35
C ALA A 167 34.85 9.20 2.61
N VAL A 168 34.56 10.32 1.92
CA VAL A 168 33.26 10.57 1.25
C VAL A 168 32.85 9.47 0.27
N ASP A 169 33.81 8.83 -0.37
CA ASP A 169 33.60 7.73 -1.33
C ASP A 169 33.00 6.46 -0.69
N LEU A 170 32.88 6.41 0.64
CA LEU A 170 32.16 5.32 1.32
C LEU A 170 30.64 5.45 1.23
N TRP A 171 30.10 6.63 0.91
CA TRP A 171 28.65 6.82 0.79
C TRP A 171 28.21 7.66 -0.41
N PHE A 172 29.16 8.27 -1.14
CA PHE A 172 28.86 9.16 -2.24
C PHE A 172 29.87 8.98 -3.37
N ASP A 173 29.37 8.77 -4.58
CA ASP A 173 30.15 8.80 -5.80
C ASP A 173 30.38 10.26 -6.20
N THR A 174 31.61 10.72 -6.00
CA THR A 174 32.03 12.10 -6.30
C THR A 174 32.09 12.39 -7.79
N GLU A 175 32.32 11.39 -8.64
CA GLU A 175 32.39 11.55 -10.10
C GLU A 175 30.98 11.79 -10.68
N ASN A 176 30.01 11.01 -10.24
CA ASN A 176 28.63 11.08 -10.74
C ASN A 176 27.72 11.97 -9.88
N SER A 177 28.22 12.48 -8.75
CA SER A 177 27.47 13.31 -7.80
C SER A 177 26.19 12.63 -7.27
N ILE A 178 26.27 11.32 -7.01
CA ILE A 178 25.14 10.51 -6.52
C ILE A 178 25.52 9.77 -5.23
N THR A 179 24.54 9.55 -4.35
CA THR A 179 24.74 8.62 -3.23
C THR A 179 24.88 7.20 -3.73
N LEU A 180 25.76 6.41 -3.08
CA LEU A 180 25.96 5.02 -3.47
C LEU A 180 24.68 4.18 -3.27
N PRO A 181 24.46 3.14 -4.09
CA PRO A 181 23.34 2.22 -3.90
C PRO A 181 23.38 1.52 -2.55
N LEU A 182 22.21 1.16 -2.02
CA LEU A 182 22.11 0.50 -0.71
C LEU A 182 22.98 -0.76 -0.59
N SER A 183 23.13 -1.57 -1.63
CA SER A 183 24.04 -2.74 -1.60
C SER A 183 25.48 -2.33 -1.27
N THR A 184 26.01 -1.34 -1.98
CA THR A 184 27.37 -0.82 -1.78
C THR A 184 27.50 -0.16 -0.41
N LEU A 185 26.48 0.55 0.05
CA LEU A 185 26.45 1.13 1.40
C LEU A 185 26.53 0.07 2.49
N ILE A 186 25.83 -1.07 2.34
CA ILE A 186 25.88 -2.19 3.29
C ILE A 186 27.26 -2.85 3.28
N GLU A 187 27.85 -3.08 2.11
CA GLU A 187 29.22 -3.60 1.98
C GLU A 187 30.24 -2.68 2.65
N ASN A 188 30.11 -1.37 2.42
CA ASN A 188 30.97 -0.37 3.04
C ASN A 188 30.78 -0.36 4.56
N LEU A 189 29.53 -0.38 5.07
CA LEU A 189 29.24 -0.50 6.50
C LEU A 189 29.86 -1.75 7.12
N LYS A 190 29.79 -2.89 6.40
CA LYS A 190 30.41 -4.16 6.83
C LYS A 190 31.94 -4.07 6.87
N SER A 191 32.56 -3.43 5.89
CA SER A 191 34.02 -3.21 5.86
C SER A 191 34.49 -2.33 7.02
N GLN A 192 33.65 -1.37 7.45
CA GLN A 192 33.95 -0.42 8.52
C GLN A 192 33.56 -0.92 9.92
N ARG A 193 33.12 -2.18 10.07
CA ARG A 193 32.62 -2.72 11.34
C ARG A 193 33.58 -2.53 12.52
N GLU A 194 34.89 -2.64 12.27
CA GLU A 194 35.92 -2.52 13.30
C GLU A 194 36.14 -1.07 13.77
N GLU A 195 35.81 -0.09 12.93
CA GLU A 195 35.81 1.32 13.28
C GLU A 195 34.50 1.68 13.99
N ILE A 196 33.37 1.20 13.48
CA ILE A 196 32.02 1.45 14.03
C ILE A 196 31.87 0.88 15.45
N LYS A 197 32.50 -0.26 15.77
CA LYS A 197 32.44 -0.88 17.11
C LYS A 197 32.89 0.05 18.24
N LYS A 198 33.66 1.11 17.93
CA LYS A 198 34.12 2.11 18.91
C LYS A 198 32.99 2.97 19.45
N TYR A 199 31.91 3.10 18.70
CA TYR A 199 30.82 4.02 19.01
C TYR A 199 29.62 3.32 19.64
N GLY A 200 29.45 2.01 19.48
CA GLY A 200 28.21 1.37 19.91
C GLY A 200 28.13 -0.14 19.76
N PRO A 201 26.91 -0.70 19.55
CA PRO A 201 26.72 -2.13 19.42
C PRO A 201 27.48 -2.72 18.22
N THR A 202 28.08 -3.90 18.42
CA THR A 202 28.74 -4.65 17.35
C THR A 202 27.73 -5.04 16.27
N LEU A 203 28.04 -4.70 15.02
CA LEU A 203 27.28 -5.16 13.86
C LEU A 203 27.71 -6.58 13.51
N ASP A 204 26.96 -7.56 14.00
CA ASP A 204 27.22 -8.98 13.74
C ASP A 204 26.60 -9.47 12.42
N GLU A 205 26.90 -10.71 12.05
CA GLU A 205 26.35 -11.30 10.83
C GLU A 205 24.81 -11.46 10.90
N ALA A 206 24.21 -11.50 12.09
CA ALA A 206 22.75 -11.57 12.23
C ALA A 206 22.10 -10.24 11.83
N PHE A 207 22.70 -9.11 12.24
CA PHE A 207 22.31 -7.78 11.80
C PHE A 207 22.38 -7.66 10.28
N PHE A 208 23.51 -8.01 9.65
CA PHE A 208 23.65 -7.89 8.20
C PHE A 208 22.67 -8.79 7.44
N ARG A 209 22.40 -10.01 7.93
CA ARG A 209 21.34 -10.86 7.36
C ARG A 209 19.95 -10.23 7.46
N ALA A 210 19.64 -9.55 8.57
CA ALA A 210 18.36 -8.85 8.72
C ALA A 210 18.24 -7.68 7.73
N VAL A 211 19.31 -6.88 7.58
CA VAL A 211 19.35 -5.78 6.62
C VAL A 211 19.19 -6.28 5.18
N GLU A 212 19.90 -7.34 4.78
CA GLU A 212 19.78 -7.93 3.44
C GLU A 212 18.37 -8.46 3.17
N LYS A 213 17.73 -9.08 4.16
CA LYS A 213 16.35 -9.56 4.04
C LYS A 213 15.36 -8.41 3.82
N LEU A 214 15.51 -7.30 4.56
CA LEU A 214 14.69 -6.10 4.40
C LEU A 214 14.94 -5.43 3.04
N LYS A 215 16.20 -5.32 2.63
CA LYS A 215 16.59 -4.78 1.32
C LYS A 215 15.97 -5.59 0.19
N TYR A 216 16.10 -6.92 0.20
CA TYR A 216 15.56 -7.79 -0.84
C TYR A 216 14.05 -7.55 -1.05
N ARG A 217 13.28 -7.47 0.04
CA ARG A 217 11.83 -7.19 -0.04
C ARG A 217 11.52 -5.76 -0.49
N GLY A 218 12.33 -4.78 -0.09
CA GLY A 218 12.23 -3.40 -0.57
C GLY A 218 12.51 -3.27 -2.06
N ASP A 219 13.59 -3.90 -2.55
CA ASP A 219 13.97 -3.93 -3.97
C ASP A 219 12.89 -4.64 -4.80
N ALA A 220 12.41 -5.80 -4.35
CA ALA A 220 11.30 -6.50 -5.00
C ALA A 220 10.05 -5.63 -5.08
N SER A 221 9.67 -4.93 -4.00
CA SER A 221 8.50 -4.05 -4.00
C SER A 221 8.65 -2.81 -4.87
N ALA A 222 9.88 -2.35 -5.10
CA ALA A 222 10.16 -1.18 -5.94
C ALA A 222 10.21 -1.53 -7.43
N HIS A 223 10.53 -2.78 -7.78
CA HIS A 223 10.91 -3.16 -9.15
C HIS A 223 10.10 -4.32 -9.73
N SER A 224 9.38 -5.09 -8.92
CA SER A 224 8.59 -6.24 -9.32
C SER A 224 7.12 -6.02 -8.93
N VAL A 225 6.20 -6.20 -9.87
CA VAL A 225 4.75 -6.32 -9.57
C VAL A 225 4.51 -7.75 -9.07
N GLU A 226 5.14 -8.10 -7.95
CA GLU A 226 4.94 -9.39 -7.29
C GLU A 226 3.65 -9.39 -6.47
N GLU A 227 3.07 -10.57 -6.26
CA GLU A 227 1.88 -10.79 -5.45
C GLU A 227 1.99 -10.05 -4.11
N HIS A 228 0.89 -9.40 -3.69
CA HIS A 228 0.81 -8.66 -2.43
C HIS A 228 1.51 -9.44 -1.30
N PRO A 229 2.45 -8.82 -0.56
CA PRO A 229 3.16 -9.52 0.51
C PRO A 229 2.14 -10.08 1.51
N LEU A 230 2.22 -11.40 1.75
CA LEU A 230 1.33 -12.08 2.68
C LEU A 230 1.42 -11.42 4.06
N ARG A 231 0.31 -11.32 4.81
CA ARG A 231 0.29 -10.68 6.14
C ARG A 231 1.34 -11.25 7.11
N GLY A 232 1.66 -12.54 6.99
CA GLY A 232 2.71 -13.19 7.79
C GLY A 232 4.11 -12.65 7.50
N ASP A 233 4.40 -12.38 6.22
CA ASP A 233 5.69 -11.83 5.79
C ASP A 233 5.88 -10.42 6.37
N LEU A 234 4.84 -9.59 6.37
CA LEU A 234 4.92 -8.21 6.88
C LEU A 234 5.17 -8.12 8.38
N LYS A 235 4.61 -9.04 9.19
CA LYS A 235 4.89 -9.05 10.63
C LYS A 235 6.36 -9.37 10.90
N GLU A 236 6.91 -10.37 10.22
CA GLU A 236 8.34 -10.69 10.33
C GLU A 236 9.21 -9.52 9.86
N GLN A 237 8.83 -8.85 8.75
CA GLN A 237 9.54 -7.65 8.30
C GLN A 237 9.49 -6.52 9.33
N SER A 238 8.35 -6.32 10.00
CA SER A 238 8.20 -5.29 11.05
C SER A 238 9.12 -5.55 12.25
N GLU A 239 9.22 -6.80 12.71
CA GLU A 239 10.11 -7.19 13.81
C GLU A 239 11.59 -6.97 13.46
N LEU A 240 11.97 -7.35 12.23
CA LEU A 240 13.32 -7.11 11.69
C LEU A 240 13.61 -5.62 11.51
N ALA A 241 12.69 -4.87 10.90
CA ALA A 241 12.82 -3.43 10.67
C ALA A 241 12.97 -2.67 11.99
N THR A 242 12.16 -3.00 12.99
CA THR A 242 12.25 -2.43 14.35
C THR A 242 13.62 -2.68 14.97
N THR A 243 14.12 -3.92 14.89
CA THR A 243 15.43 -4.29 15.44
C THR A 243 16.56 -3.54 14.75
N VAL A 244 16.56 -3.53 13.42
CA VAL A 244 17.56 -2.85 12.59
C VAL A 244 17.54 -1.34 12.84
N ALA A 245 16.37 -0.72 12.84
CA ALA A 245 16.22 0.72 13.07
C ALA A 245 16.71 1.12 14.47
N LYS A 246 16.40 0.36 15.53
CA LYS A 246 16.91 0.62 16.89
C LYS A 246 18.44 0.62 16.93
N ILE A 247 19.08 -0.35 16.28
CA ILE A 247 20.54 -0.45 16.21
C ILE A 247 21.13 0.74 15.44
N LEU A 248 20.58 1.05 14.27
CA LEU A 248 21.07 2.14 13.41
C LEU A 248 20.89 3.52 14.06
N PHE A 249 19.74 3.82 14.67
CA PHE A 249 19.53 5.09 15.37
C PHE A 249 20.49 5.27 16.55
N ARG A 250 20.69 4.19 17.32
CA ARG A 250 21.64 4.21 18.44
C ARG A 250 23.06 4.49 17.96
N LEU A 251 23.55 3.73 16.97
CA LEU A 251 24.88 3.91 16.40
C LEU A 251 25.08 5.32 15.84
N ARG A 252 24.09 5.83 15.11
CA ARG A 252 24.11 7.19 14.56
C ARG A 252 24.24 8.24 15.66
N THR A 253 23.46 8.10 16.74
CA THR A 253 23.49 9.02 17.88
C THR A 253 24.85 9.00 18.57
N GLU A 254 25.39 7.81 18.83
CA GLU A 254 26.67 7.64 19.50
C GLU A 254 27.83 8.18 18.65
N ALA A 255 27.85 7.87 17.33
CA ALA A 255 28.83 8.39 16.39
C ALA A 255 28.80 9.93 16.29
N LYS A 256 27.62 10.53 16.13
CA LYS A 256 27.49 12.00 16.05
C LYS A 256 27.91 12.71 17.35
N THR A 257 27.71 12.07 18.50
CA THR A 257 28.07 12.65 19.80
C THR A 257 29.58 12.59 20.04
N ALA A 258 30.25 11.52 19.61
CA ALA A 258 31.69 11.37 19.77
C ALA A 258 32.51 12.44 19.05
N HIS A 259 32.04 12.90 17.87
CA HIS A 259 32.72 13.95 17.09
C HIS A 259 32.33 15.40 17.49
N ARG A 260 31.47 15.59 18.49
CA ARG A 260 31.11 16.91 19.05
C ARG A 260 31.93 17.32 20.27
N LYS A 261 32.78 16.43 20.79
CA LYS A 261 33.72 16.69 21.89
C LYS A 261 35.11 17.00 21.34
#